data_AF-A0A3L6DVZ6-F1
#
_entry.id   AF-A0A3L6DVZ6-F1
#
_cell.length_a   1.000
_cell.length_b   1.000
_cell.length_c   1.000
_cell.angle_alpha   90.00
_cell.angle_beta   90.00
_cell.angle_gamma   90.00
#
_symmetry.space_group_name_H-M   'P 1'
#
loop_
_entity.id
_entity.type
_entity.pdbx_description
1 polymer ?
#
loop_
_entity_poly.entity_id
_entity_poly.type
_entity_poly.pdbx_seq_one_letter_code
_entity_poly.pdbx_strand_id
1 'polypeptide(L)'
;MLSSYARGGRVGDAERLFAGMPDQSVVSWTAMVSGYAQNGRHEEAVRTFLDMWDGAGVRPNELTVSSVLPACAALGALALGRKVERYARGRGMLRNVYVANALVEMYAKCGSIHRAWKVFRGMGTQRDLCSWNSMIMAFVVHGLWTEALTLFHKLRMTGAKPDGITFVGVILACTHGGLVDEGKLLFNSMRGEFGLKPRIEHYGCMVDLLGRVGLLKEANSLIASMPMEPDAVIWGALLGACTSMAT
;
A
#
# COMPACT_ATOMS: atom_id res chain seq x y z
N MET A 1 14.62 -24.23 -0.40
CA MET A 1 15.94 -23.89 -0.95
C MET A 1 15.85 -22.79 -2.00
N LEU A 2 15.13 -22.98 -3.12
CA LEU A 2 14.93 -21.90 -4.11
C LEU A 2 14.23 -20.68 -3.48
N SER A 3 13.12 -20.91 -2.78
CA SER A 3 12.38 -19.86 -2.06
C SER A 3 13.19 -19.14 -1.00
N SER A 4 14.11 -19.83 -0.31
CA SER A 4 14.96 -19.23 0.71
C SER A 4 16.04 -18.34 0.10
N TYR A 5 16.66 -18.75 -1.01
CA TYR A 5 17.63 -17.91 -1.73
C TYR A 5 16.97 -16.68 -2.36
N ALA A 6 15.81 -16.86 -3.00
CA ALA A 6 15.08 -15.79 -3.66
C ALA A 6 14.59 -14.73 -2.65
N ARG A 7 14.13 -15.16 -1.46
CA ARG A 7 13.73 -14.24 -0.37
C ARG A 7 14.91 -13.59 0.35
N GLY A 8 16.06 -14.26 0.43
CA GLY A 8 17.25 -13.78 1.13
C GLY A 8 18.14 -12.84 0.32
N GLY A 9 17.64 -12.24 -0.76
CA GLY A 9 18.41 -11.33 -1.62
C GLY A 9 19.48 -11.98 -2.51
N ARG A 10 19.68 -13.30 -2.40
CA ARG A 10 20.62 -14.08 -3.23
C ARG A 10 19.95 -14.52 -4.53
N VAL A 11 19.39 -13.56 -5.25
CA VAL A 11 18.54 -13.83 -6.43
C VAL A 11 19.33 -14.53 -7.54
N GLY A 12 20.62 -14.20 -7.75
CA GLY A 12 21.46 -14.87 -8.73
C GLY A 12 21.70 -16.37 -8.46
N ASP A 13 21.76 -16.78 -7.19
CA ASP A 13 21.85 -18.21 -6.85
C ASP A 13 20.51 -18.92 -7.07
N ALA A 14 19.40 -18.24 -6.81
CA ALA A 14 18.07 -18.73 -7.13
C ALA A 14 17.88 -18.91 -8.65
N GLU A 15 18.33 -17.95 -9.47
CA GLU A 15 18.32 -18.01 -10.93
C GLU A 15 19.08 -19.25 -11.45
N ARG A 16 20.30 -19.50 -10.94
CA ARG A 16 21.10 -20.67 -11.32
C ARG A 16 20.41 -21.98 -10.96
N LEU A 17 19.87 -22.07 -9.75
CA LEU A 17 19.14 -23.25 -9.30
C LEU A 17 17.88 -23.49 -10.14
N PHE A 18 17.18 -22.42 -10.52
CA PHE A 18 15.98 -22.47 -11.34
C PHE A 18 16.28 -22.92 -12.78
N ALA A 19 17.35 -22.41 -13.38
CA ALA A 19 17.78 -22.77 -14.73
C ALA A 19 18.24 -24.24 -14.82
N GLY A 20 18.78 -24.80 -13.73
CA GLY A 20 19.20 -26.20 -13.66
C GLY A 20 18.07 -27.20 -13.38
N MET A 21 16.82 -26.75 -13.21
CA MET A 21 15.70 -27.67 -12.95
C MET A 21 15.24 -28.35 -14.25
N PRO A 22 15.15 -29.69 -14.29
CA PRO A 22 14.67 -30.40 -15.48
C PRO A 22 13.20 -30.08 -15.80
N ASP A 23 12.37 -29.89 -14.75
CA ASP A 23 10.98 -29.45 -14.87
C ASP A 23 10.69 -28.29 -13.93
N GLN A 24 10.36 -27.12 -14.50
CA GLN A 24 10.02 -25.93 -13.74
C GLN A 24 8.53 -25.92 -13.37
N SER A 25 8.23 -26.33 -12.13
CA SER A 25 6.86 -26.36 -11.59
C SER A 25 6.29 -24.97 -11.24
N VAL A 26 4.97 -24.89 -11.04
CA VAL A 26 4.31 -23.67 -10.51
C VAL A 26 4.99 -23.14 -9.26
N VAL A 27 5.49 -24.03 -8.38
CA VAL A 27 6.15 -23.64 -7.12
C VAL A 27 7.49 -22.96 -7.39
N SER A 28 8.29 -23.46 -8.32
CA SER A 28 9.60 -22.86 -8.62
C SER A 28 9.45 -21.53 -9.35
N TRP A 29 8.53 -21.44 -10.32
CA TRP A 29 8.18 -20.16 -10.96
C TRP A 29 7.67 -19.12 -9.96
N THR A 30 6.76 -19.53 -9.06
CA THR A 30 6.23 -18.63 -8.03
C THR A 30 7.34 -18.15 -7.10
N ALA A 31 8.29 -19.01 -6.72
CA ALA A 31 9.42 -18.62 -5.90
C ALA A 31 10.29 -17.54 -6.58
N MET A 32 10.51 -17.65 -7.90
CA MET A 32 11.23 -16.64 -8.67
C MET A 32 10.47 -15.32 -8.76
N VAL A 33 9.18 -15.36 -9.15
CA VAL A 33 8.33 -14.15 -9.24
C VAL A 33 8.27 -13.43 -7.90
N SER A 34 8.00 -14.15 -6.80
CA SER A 34 7.96 -13.56 -5.46
C SER A 34 9.32 -13.01 -5.04
N GLY A 35 10.41 -13.73 -5.34
CA GLY A 35 11.76 -13.28 -5.01
C GLY A 35 12.12 -11.98 -5.69
N TYR A 36 11.91 -11.87 -6.99
CA TYR A 36 12.15 -10.62 -7.72
C TYR A 36 11.29 -9.47 -7.18
N ALA A 37 9.98 -9.70 -6.98
CA ALA A 37 9.06 -8.68 -6.51
C ALA A 37 9.44 -8.14 -5.11
N GLN A 38 9.87 -9.01 -4.20
CA GLN A 38 10.28 -8.62 -2.84
C GLN A 38 11.63 -7.89 -2.79
N ASN A 39 12.49 -8.08 -3.80
CA ASN A 39 13.78 -7.39 -3.89
C ASN A 39 13.73 -6.16 -4.82
N GLY A 40 12.54 -5.64 -5.15
CA GLY A 40 12.39 -4.45 -6.00
C GLY A 40 12.72 -4.66 -7.48
N ARG A 41 13.03 -5.89 -7.91
CA ARG A 41 13.35 -6.26 -9.29
C ARG A 41 12.07 -6.48 -10.10
N HIS A 42 11.27 -5.41 -10.23
CA HIS A 42 9.89 -5.50 -10.72
C HIS A 42 9.80 -5.91 -12.19
N GLU A 43 10.75 -5.49 -13.04
CA GLU A 43 10.78 -5.87 -14.45
C GLU A 43 11.02 -7.38 -14.60
N GLU A 44 11.96 -7.94 -13.85
CA GLU A 44 12.24 -9.37 -13.85
C GLU A 44 11.08 -10.17 -13.28
N ALA A 45 10.42 -9.68 -12.22
CA ALA A 45 9.22 -10.32 -11.68
C ALA A 45 8.11 -10.45 -12.75
N VAL A 46 7.87 -9.38 -13.51
CA VAL A 46 6.88 -9.38 -14.59
C VAL A 46 7.33 -10.26 -15.76
N ARG A 47 8.60 -10.17 -16.18
CA ARG A 47 9.15 -11.01 -17.26
C ARG A 47 9.02 -12.48 -16.92
N THR A 48 9.49 -12.90 -15.75
CA THR A 48 9.38 -14.29 -15.27
C THR A 48 7.93 -14.75 -15.16
N PHE A 49 7.00 -13.87 -14.77
CA PHE A 49 5.58 -14.19 -14.75
C PHE A 49 4.99 -14.42 -16.15
N LEU A 50 5.39 -13.60 -17.13
CA LEU A 50 4.98 -13.76 -18.52
C LEU A 50 5.60 -15.03 -19.14
N ASP A 51 6.87 -15.31 -18.86
CA ASP A 51 7.55 -16.54 -19.29
C ASP A 51 6.87 -17.78 -18.71
N MET A 52 6.49 -17.75 -17.43
CA MET A 52 5.70 -18.80 -16.78
C MET A 52 4.37 -19.01 -17.52
N TRP A 53 3.61 -17.94 -17.74
CA TRP A 53 2.23 -18.02 -18.20
C TRP A 53 2.10 -18.23 -19.71
N ASP A 54 2.72 -17.35 -20.51
CA ASP A 54 2.60 -17.34 -21.96
C ASP A 54 3.67 -18.23 -22.63
N GLY A 55 4.89 -18.28 -22.07
CA GLY A 55 6.01 -19.05 -22.64
C GLY A 55 5.95 -20.55 -22.34
N ALA A 56 5.93 -20.90 -21.05
CA ALA A 56 5.95 -22.29 -20.58
C ALA A 56 4.54 -22.91 -20.43
N GLY A 57 3.48 -22.10 -20.56
CA GLY A 57 2.09 -22.56 -20.39
C GLY A 57 1.73 -22.97 -18.95
N VAL A 58 2.58 -22.61 -17.98
CA VAL A 58 2.40 -22.95 -16.57
C VAL A 58 1.41 -21.98 -15.94
N ARG A 59 0.31 -22.50 -15.41
CA ARG A 59 -0.79 -21.67 -14.89
C ARG A 59 -0.43 -21.01 -13.55
N PRO A 60 -0.52 -19.67 -13.42
CA PRO A 60 -0.32 -18.99 -12.15
C PRO A 60 -1.35 -19.41 -11.10
N ASN A 61 -0.93 -19.54 -9.84
CA ASN A 61 -1.82 -19.72 -8.69
C ASN A 61 -2.03 -18.40 -7.93
N GLU A 62 -2.79 -18.42 -6.83
CA GLU A 62 -3.10 -17.24 -6.02
C GLU A 62 -1.83 -16.54 -5.52
N LEU A 63 -0.80 -17.30 -5.12
CA LEU A 63 0.46 -16.77 -4.62
C LEU A 63 1.27 -16.11 -5.75
N THR A 64 1.29 -16.72 -6.94
CA THR A 64 1.92 -16.10 -8.12
C THR A 64 1.24 -14.77 -8.46
N VAL A 65 -0.09 -14.77 -8.48
CA VAL A 65 -0.91 -13.60 -8.81
C VAL A 65 -0.70 -12.48 -7.79
N SER A 66 -0.79 -12.77 -6.49
CA SER A 66 -0.56 -11.75 -5.46
C SER A 66 0.87 -11.22 -5.45
N SER A 67 1.85 -12.01 -5.91
CA SER A 67 3.26 -11.59 -5.98
C SER A 67 3.57 -10.70 -7.19
N VAL A 68 2.95 -10.92 -8.35
CA VAL A 68 3.23 -10.11 -9.55
C VAL A 68 2.50 -8.76 -9.55
N LEU A 69 1.35 -8.67 -8.87
CA LEU A 69 0.53 -7.45 -8.87
C LEU A 69 1.24 -6.22 -8.28
N PRO A 70 2.02 -6.31 -7.18
CA PRO A 70 2.88 -5.22 -6.70
C PRO A 70 3.92 -4.78 -7.73
N ALA A 71 4.51 -5.72 -8.49
CA ALA A 71 5.44 -5.36 -9.58
C ALA A 71 4.72 -4.65 -10.73
N CYS A 72 3.50 -5.07 -11.07
CA CYS A 72 2.66 -4.34 -12.02
C CYS A 72 2.34 -2.93 -11.54
N ALA A 73 2.08 -2.76 -10.24
CA ALA A 73 1.80 -1.49 -9.60
C ALA A 73 3.00 -0.53 -9.71
N ALA A 74 4.20 -1.04 -9.40
CA ALA A 74 5.44 -0.27 -9.46
C ALA A 74 5.81 0.16 -10.88
N LEU A 75 5.54 -0.68 -11.88
CA LEU A 75 5.81 -0.39 -13.29
C LEU A 75 4.67 0.35 -14.01
N GLY A 76 3.56 0.64 -13.33
CA GLY A 76 2.36 1.21 -13.97
C GLY A 76 1.75 0.31 -15.05
N ALA A 77 1.97 -1.01 -14.99
CA ALA A 77 1.59 -1.99 -16.00
C ALA A 77 0.08 -2.35 -15.96
N LEU A 78 -0.78 -1.34 -16.12
CA LEU A 78 -2.24 -1.46 -15.97
C LEU A 78 -2.86 -2.51 -16.91
N ALA A 79 -2.35 -2.62 -18.14
CA ALA A 79 -2.83 -3.59 -19.13
C ALA A 79 -2.60 -5.04 -18.65
N LEU A 80 -1.40 -5.32 -18.11
CA LEU A 80 -1.08 -6.60 -17.52
C LEU A 80 -1.93 -6.86 -16.27
N GLY A 81 -2.06 -5.88 -15.39
CA GLY A 81 -2.94 -5.96 -14.22
C GLY A 81 -4.38 -6.34 -14.56
N ARG A 82 -4.94 -5.79 -15.66
CA ARG A 82 -6.26 -6.18 -16.18
C ARG A 82 -6.30 -7.60 -16.76
N LYS A 83 -5.24 -8.07 -17.42
CA LYS A 83 -5.12 -9.47 -17.88
C LYS A 83 -5.12 -10.41 -16.67
N VAL A 84 -4.32 -10.11 -15.65
CA VAL A 84 -4.23 -10.85 -14.39
C VAL A 84 -5.57 -10.87 -13.65
N GLU A 85 -6.27 -9.73 -13.51
CA GLU A 85 -7.59 -9.68 -12.86
C GLU A 85 -8.62 -10.58 -13.57
N ARG A 86 -8.69 -10.54 -14.91
CA ARG A 86 -9.62 -11.37 -15.69
C ARG A 86 -9.36 -12.87 -15.45
N TYR A 87 -8.09 -13.27 -15.46
CA TYR A 87 -7.69 -14.64 -15.16
C TYR A 87 -8.07 -15.04 -13.73
N ALA A 88 -7.70 -14.24 -12.74
CA ALA A 88 -8.00 -14.48 -11.33
C ALA A 88 -9.52 -14.59 -11.08
N ARG A 89 -10.32 -13.74 -11.74
CA ARG A 89 -11.78 -13.79 -11.68
C ARG A 89 -12.35 -15.09 -12.23
N GLY A 90 -11.90 -15.50 -13.42
CA GLY A 90 -12.35 -16.75 -14.06
C GLY A 90 -12.01 -18.02 -13.25
N ARG A 91 -11.03 -17.93 -12.34
CA ARG A 91 -10.60 -19.03 -11.47
C ARG A 91 -11.13 -18.93 -10.03
N GLY A 92 -11.96 -17.93 -9.72
CA GLY A 92 -12.48 -17.70 -8.38
C GLY A 92 -11.45 -17.19 -7.35
N MET A 93 -10.24 -16.83 -7.80
CA MET A 93 -9.13 -16.40 -6.93
C MET A 93 -9.42 -15.06 -6.24
N LEU A 94 -10.37 -14.25 -6.73
CA LEU A 94 -10.77 -12.99 -6.08
C LEU A 94 -11.41 -13.18 -4.70
N ARG A 95 -11.79 -14.41 -4.32
CA ARG A 95 -12.23 -14.74 -2.96
C ARG A 95 -11.07 -14.75 -1.96
N ASN A 96 -9.84 -14.88 -2.44
CA ASN A 96 -8.64 -14.79 -1.61
C ASN A 96 -8.34 -13.31 -1.31
N VAL A 97 -8.39 -12.93 -0.03
CA VAL A 97 -8.18 -11.55 0.44
C VAL A 97 -6.83 -10.98 -0.01
N TYR A 98 -5.77 -11.79 -0.08
CA TYR A 98 -4.44 -11.36 -0.52
C TYR A 98 -4.41 -10.98 -2.00
N VAL A 99 -5.09 -11.75 -2.85
CA VAL A 99 -5.22 -11.45 -4.29
C VAL A 99 -6.04 -10.18 -4.49
N ALA A 100 -7.15 -10.05 -3.76
CA ALA A 100 -8.02 -8.88 -3.86
C ALA A 100 -7.32 -7.60 -3.37
N ASN A 101 -6.60 -7.65 -2.23
CA ASN A 101 -5.82 -6.52 -1.72
C ASN A 101 -4.72 -6.09 -2.70
N ALA A 102 -3.97 -7.05 -3.26
CA ALA A 102 -2.94 -6.76 -4.27
C ALA A 102 -3.54 -6.12 -5.54
N LEU A 103 -4.77 -6.48 -5.92
CA LEU A 103 -5.48 -5.84 -7.04
C LEU A 103 -5.94 -4.42 -6.70
N VAL A 104 -6.42 -4.17 -5.48
CA VAL A 104 -6.78 -2.82 -5.01
C VAL A 104 -5.55 -1.91 -5.08
N GLU A 105 -4.42 -2.35 -4.52
CA GLU A 105 -3.18 -1.59 -4.54
C GLU A 105 -2.66 -1.37 -5.97
N MET A 106 -2.64 -2.42 -6.80
CA MET A 106 -2.20 -2.32 -8.19
C MET A 106 -3.04 -1.31 -8.98
N TYR A 107 -4.36 -1.37 -8.88
CA TYR A 107 -5.22 -0.42 -9.57
C TYR A 107 -5.09 1.00 -9.04
N ALA A 108 -4.95 1.18 -7.73
CA ALA A 108 -4.74 2.49 -7.12
C ALA A 108 -3.45 3.14 -7.63
N LYS A 109 -2.32 2.42 -7.58
CA LYS A 109 -1.01 2.92 -8.05
C LYS A 109 -0.95 3.12 -9.57
N CYS A 110 -1.70 2.34 -10.35
CA CYS A 110 -1.82 2.53 -11.80
C CYS A 110 -2.83 3.62 -12.21
N GLY A 111 -3.25 4.49 -11.29
CA GLY A 111 -4.14 5.61 -11.63
C GLY A 111 -5.63 5.24 -11.80
N SER A 112 -6.04 3.99 -11.51
CA SER A 112 -7.39 3.49 -11.78
C SER A 112 -8.23 3.30 -10.51
N ILE A 113 -8.46 4.38 -9.77
CA ILE A 113 -9.16 4.36 -8.47
C ILE A 113 -10.56 3.74 -8.54
N HIS A 114 -11.30 3.98 -9.63
CA HIS A 114 -12.63 3.38 -9.82
C HIS A 114 -12.59 1.85 -9.87
N ARG A 115 -11.55 1.26 -10.48
CA ARG A 115 -11.38 -0.20 -10.52
C ARG A 115 -10.93 -0.74 -9.16
N ALA A 116 -10.04 -0.03 -8.47
CA ALA A 116 -9.65 -0.37 -7.10
C ALA A 116 -10.89 -0.43 -6.19
N TRP A 117 -11.75 0.59 -6.26
CA TRP A 117 -13.02 0.63 -5.53
C TRP A 117 -13.97 -0.51 -5.90
N LYS A 118 -14.06 -0.87 -7.19
CA LYS A 118 -14.88 -2.00 -7.64
C LYS A 118 -14.40 -3.33 -7.06
N VAL A 119 -13.08 -3.55 -7.02
CA VAL A 119 -12.50 -4.75 -6.39
C VAL A 119 -12.80 -4.76 -4.89
N PHE A 120 -12.49 -3.66 -4.19
CA PHE A 120 -12.77 -3.52 -2.75
C PHE A 120 -14.25 -3.77 -2.41
N ARG A 121 -15.18 -3.22 -3.19
CA ARG A 121 -16.62 -3.48 -3.03
C ARG A 121 -16.98 -4.95 -3.27
N GLY A 122 -16.36 -5.59 -4.25
CA GLY A 122 -16.56 -7.00 -4.57
C GLY A 122 -16.10 -7.98 -3.49
N MET A 123 -15.21 -7.57 -2.57
CA MET A 123 -14.74 -8.43 -1.46
C MET A 123 -15.81 -8.75 -0.42
N GLY A 124 -16.88 -7.96 -0.33
CA GLY A 124 -17.98 -8.21 0.61
C GLY A 124 -17.50 -8.30 2.06
N THR A 125 -17.85 -9.41 2.74
CA THR A 125 -17.49 -9.69 4.14
C THR A 125 -16.07 -10.22 4.32
N GLN A 126 -15.33 -10.50 3.23
CA GLN A 126 -13.95 -11.04 3.28
C GLN A 126 -12.89 -9.96 3.49
N ARG A 127 -13.28 -8.69 3.73
CA ARG A 127 -12.35 -7.58 3.95
C ARG A 127 -11.67 -7.72 5.30
N ASP A 128 -10.35 -7.68 5.29
CA ASP A 128 -9.52 -7.48 6.48
C ASP A 128 -9.13 -6.01 6.65
N LEU A 129 -8.48 -5.68 7.76
CA LEU A 129 -8.01 -4.32 8.03
C LEU A 129 -7.07 -3.80 6.92
N CYS A 130 -6.25 -4.69 6.33
CA CYS A 130 -5.39 -4.35 5.20
C CYS A 130 -6.19 -3.87 3.99
N SER A 131 -7.33 -4.49 3.70
CA SER A 131 -8.25 -4.09 2.63
C SER A 131 -8.71 -2.63 2.83
N TRP A 132 -9.13 -2.31 4.06
CA TRP A 132 -9.61 -0.97 4.43
C TRP A 132 -8.48 0.07 4.36
N ASN A 133 -7.34 -0.23 4.97
CA ASN A 133 -6.16 0.65 4.95
C ASN A 133 -5.71 0.94 3.52
N SER A 134 -5.64 -0.08 2.66
CA SER A 134 -5.26 0.06 1.26
C SER A 134 -6.21 0.99 0.50
N MET A 135 -7.52 0.86 0.72
CA MET A 135 -8.51 1.68 0.03
C MET A 135 -8.59 3.12 0.58
N ILE A 136 -8.43 3.31 1.90
CA ILE A 136 -8.32 4.64 2.52
C ILE A 136 -7.11 5.38 1.93
N MET A 137 -5.94 4.75 1.93
CA MET A 137 -4.73 5.33 1.34
C MET A 137 -4.90 5.59 -0.16
N ALA A 138 -5.55 4.68 -0.89
CA ALA A 138 -5.83 4.86 -2.31
C ALA A 138 -6.71 6.09 -2.56
N PHE A 139 -7.72 6.35 -1.73
CA PHE A 139 -8.50 7.58 -1.86
C PHE A 139 -7.68 8.84 -1.59
N VAL A 140 -6.84 8.82 -0.55
CA VAL A 140 -5.98 9.96 -0.18
C VAL A 140 -5.01 10.34 -1.30
N VAL A 141 -4.28 9.37 -1.86
CA VAL A 141 -3.31 9.64 -2.94
C VAL A 141 -3.96 10.09 -4.25
N HIS A 142 -5.26 9.82 -4.41
CA HIS A 142 -6.08 10.30 -5.54
C HIS A 142 -6.80 11.62 -5.24
N GLY A 143 -6.52 12.28 -4.11
CA GLY A 143 -7.14 13.56 -3.72
C GLY A 143 -8.59 13.43 -3.24
N LEU A 144 -9.10 12.21 -3.04
CA LEU A 144 -10.47 11.90 -2.63
C LEU A 144 -10.56 11.79 -1.09
N TRP A 145 -10.12 12.84 -0.38
CA TRP A 145 -10.02 12.82 1.08
C TRP A 145 -11.40 12.68 1.77
N THR A 146 -12.46 13.21 1.17
CA THR A 146 -13.85 13.03 1.65
C THR A 146 -14.27 11.56 1.68
N GLU A 147 -13.93 10.82 0.62
CA GLU A 147 -14.21 9.40 0.50
C GLU A 147 -13.36 8.58 1.47
N ALA A 148 -12.11 9.00 1.70
CA ALA A 148 -11.23 8.36 2.69
C ALA A 148 -11.82 8.46 4.12
N LEU A 149 -12.24 9.65 4.55
CA LEU A 149 -12.86 9.86 5.87
C LEU A 149 -14.20 9.14 5.99
N THR A 150 -15.03 9.19 4.94
CA THR A 150 -16.28 8.42 4.87
C THR A 150 -16.03 6.92 5.01
N LEU A 151 -14.97 6.40 4.38
CA LEU A 151 -14.61 5.00 4.46
C LEU A 151 -14.09 4.62 5.85
N PHE A 152 -13.35 5.51 6.52
CA PHE A 152 -12.95 5.33 7.91
C PHE A 152 -14.14 5.24 8.87
N HIS A 153 -15.14 6.11 8.72
CA HIS A 153 -16.37 5.99 9.51
C HIS A 153 -17.05 4.63 9.30
N LYS A 154 -17.12 4.14 8.06
CA LYS A 154 -17.64 2.80 7.78
C LYS A 154 -16.82 1.69 8.43
N LEU A 155 -15.48 1.80 8.40
CA LEU A 155 -14.60 0.86 9.10
C LEU A 155 -14.94 0.80 10.60
N ARG A 156 -15.10 1.94 11.28
CA ARG A 156 -15.48 2.00 12.70
C ARG A 156 -16.80 1.27 12.99
N MET A 157 -17.77 1.39 12.09
CA MET A 157 -19.07 0.71 12.23
C MET A 157 -19.00 -0.81 12.04
N THR A 158 -17.91 -1.35 11.50
CA THR A 158 -17.73 -2.81 11.33
C THR A 158 -17.25 -3.51 12.61
N GLY A 159 -16.79 -2.76 13.62
CA GLY A 159 -16.15 -3.30 14.82
C GLY A 159 -14.68 -3.72 14.62
N ALA A 160 -14.15 -3.67 13.40
CA ALA A 160 -12.72 -3.82 13.16
C ALA A 160 -11.96 -2.64 13.78
N LYS A 161 -10.88 -2.95 14.52
CA LYS A 161 -10.08 -1.94 15.23
C LYS A 161 -9.11 -1.27 14.24
N PRO A 162 -9.19 0.05 14.04
CA PRO A 162 -8.17 0.82 13.34
C PRO A 162 -6.78 0.62 13.96
N ASP A 163 -5.74 0.64 13.12
CA ASP A 163 -4.34 0.58 13.55
C ASP A 163 -3.60 1.87 13.18
N GLY A 164 -2.29 1.93 13.45
CA GLY A 164 -1.47 3.09 13.09
C GLY A 164 -1.48 3.38 11.59
N ILE A 165 -1.56 2.36 10.73
CA ILE A 165 -1.63 2.57 9.28
C ILE A 165 -2.96 3.25 8.90
N THR A 166 -4.06 2.84 9.53
CA THR A 166 -5.35 3.53 9.36
C THR A 166 -5.24 5.01 9.72
N PHE A 167 -4.60 5.33 10.86
CA PHE A 167 -4.46 6.71 11.33
C PHE A 167 -3.54 7.57 10.48
N VAL A 168 -2.44 7.03 9.94
CA VAL A 168 -1.66 7.72 8.92
C VAL A 168 -2.54 8.12 7.74
N GLY A 169 -3.36 7.19 7.23
CA GLY A 169 -4.25 7.48 6.11
C GLY A 169 -5.27 8.57 6.38
N VAL A 170 -5.96 8.53 7.52
CA VAL A 170 -7.01 9.52 7.81
C VAL A 170 -6.46 10.89 8.20
N ILE A 171 -5.31 10.96 8.89
CA ILE A 171 -4.65 12.25 9.18
C ILE A 171 -4.11 12.86 7.88
N LEU A 172 -3.57 12.04 6.97
CA LEU A 172 -3.17 12.51 5.64
C LEU A 172 -4.38 12.97 4.81
N ALA A 173 -5.54 12.32 4.96
CA ALA A 173 -6.79 12.83 4.38
C ALA A 173 -7.12 14.24 4.90
N CYS A 174 -7.02 14.46 6.21
CA CYS A 174 -7.18 15.80 6.80
C CYS A 174 -6.15 16.80 6.27
N THR A 175 -4.90 16.36 6.06
CA THR A 175 -3.83 17.17 5.46
C THR A 175 -4.20 17.66 4.06
N HIS A 176 -4.74 16.77 3.22
CA HIS A 176 -5.20 17.12 1.88
C HIS A 176 -6.47 17.98 1.87
N GLY A 177 -7.34 17.82 2.88
CA GLY A 177 -8.55 18.62 3.04
C GLY A 177 -8.35 19.94 3.81
N GLY A 178 -7.17 20.21 4.39
CA GLY A 178 -6.93 21.35 5.27
C GLY A 178 -7.72 21.30 6.59
N LEU A 179 -8.13 20.10 7.04
CA LEU A 179 -9.02 19.89 8.18
C LEU A 179 -8.24 19.81 9.50
N VAL A 180 -7.75 20.95 9.97
CA VAL A 180 -6.88 21.04 11.15
C VAL A 180 -7.51 20.43 12.40
N ASP A 181 -8.75 20.83 12.71
CA ASP A 181 -9.43 20.40 13.94
C ASP A 181 -9.72 18.90 13.91
N GLU A 182 -10.18 18.38 12.77
CA GLU A 182 -10.43 16.94 12.61
C GLU A 182 -9.12 16.13 12.68
N GLY A 183 -8.04 16.61 12.06
CA GLY A 183 -6.72 16.00 12.16
C GLY A 183 -6.22 15.90 13.60
N LYS A 184 -6.38 16.99 14.39
CA LYS A 184 -6.05 16.99 15.83
C LYS A 184 -6.91 16.02 16.61
N LEU A 185 -8.22 15.97 16.34
CA LEU A 185 -9.14 15.03 16.99
C LEU A 185 -8.74 13.57 16.72
N LEU A 186 -8.47 13.22 15.46
CA LEU A 186 -8.04 11.87 15.06
C LEU A 186 -6.68 11.50 15.67
N PHE A 187 -5.71 12.43 15.66
CA PHE A 187 -4.40 12.19 16.27
C PHE A 187 -4.51 11.92 17.79
N ASN A 188 -5.35 12.69 18.49
CA ASN A 188 -5.57 12.51 19.92
C ASN A 188 -6.36 11.22 20.23
N SER A 189 -7.33 10.86 19.39
CA SER A 189 -8.14 9.65 19.57
C SER A 189 -7.29 8.38 19.49
N MET A 190 -6.16 8.39 18.77
CA MET A 190 -5.21 7.26 18.76
C MET A 190 -4.89 6.76 20.17
N ARG A 191 -4.49 7.67 21.06
CA ARG A 191 -4.17 7.33 22.46
C ARG A 191 -5.43 7.14 23.30
N GLY A 192 -6.36 8.08 23.20
CA GLY A 192 -7.52 8.16 24.08
C GLY A 192 -8.58 7.09 23.86
N GLU A 193 -8.84 6.72 22.61
CA GLU A 193 -9.90 5.77 22.23
C GLU A 193 -9.32 4.42 21.79
N PHE A 194 -8.19 4.41 21.08
CA PHE A 194 -7.65 3.19 20.46
C PHE A 194 -6.43 2.58 21.16
N GLY A 195 -5.88 3.24 22.18
CA GLY A 195 -4.69 2.76 22.90
C GLY A 195 -3.42 2.66 22.03
N LEU A 196 -3.40 3.36 20.89
CA LEU A 196 -2.28 3.40 19.96
C LEU A 196 -1.33 4.52 20.35
N LYS A 197 -0.03 4.23 20.39
CA LYS A 197 1.01 5.25 20.53
C LYS A 197 1.33 5.83 19.15
N PRO A 198 1.19 7.15 18.94
CA PRO A 198 1.66 7.82 17.73
C PRO A 198 3.16 7.57 17.51
N ARG A 199 3.49 7.24 16.27
CA ARG A 199 4.85 7.06 15.75
C ARG A 199 5.22 8.20 14.81
N ILE A 200 6.46 8.22 14.36
CA ILE A 200 7.05 9.28 13.52
C ILE A 200 6.18 9.63 12.31
N GLU A 201 5.53 8.65 11.68
CA GLU A 201 4.69 8.86 10.49
C GLU A 201 3.44 9.69 10.81
N HIS A 202 2.86 9.51 12.00
CA HIS A 202 1.67 10.25 12.44
C HIS A 202 2.00 11.70 12.76
N TYR A 203 3.16 11.93 13.41
CA TYR A 203 3.68 13.27 13.64
C TYR A 203 4.01 13.97 12.31
N GLY A 204 4.61 13.25 11.36
CA GLY A 204 4.85 13.75 10.00
C GLY A 204 3.59 14.26 9.32
N CYS A 205 2.50 13.48 9.35
CA CYS A 205 1.22 13.93 8.78
C CYS A 205 0.67 15.18 9.49
N MET A 206 0.77 15.26 10.83
CA MET A 206 0.30 16.43 11.58
C MET A 206 1.14 17.68 11.32
N VAL A 207 2.45 17.54 11.19
CA VAL A 207 3.36 18.66 10.86
C VAL A 207 3.07 19.17 9.45
N ASP A 208 2.87 18.27 8.46
CA ASP A 208 2.47 18.65 7.10
C ASP A 208 1.12 19.39 7.10
N LEU A 209 0.11 18.86 7.80
CA LEU A 209 -1.20 19.52 7.96
C LEU A 209 -1.08 20.94 8.52
N LEU A 210 -0.40 21.11 9.66
CA LEU A 210 -0.22 22.41 10.31
C LEU A 210 0.62 23.36 9.45
N GLY A 211 1.64 22.83 8.78
CA GLY A 211 2.49 23.59 7.87
C GLY A 211 1.71 24.17 6.70
N ARG A 212 0.91 23.36 5.99
CA ARG A 212 0.15 23.79 4.81
C ARG A 212 -0.87 24.89 5.10
N VAL A 213 -1.41 24.95 6.32
CA VAL A 213 -2.34 26.01 6.73
C VAL A 213 -1.66 27.21 7.39
N GLY A 214 -0.33 27.22 7.46
CA GLY A 214 0.47 28.31 8.01
C GLY A 214 0.62 28.34 9.53
N LEU A 215 0.20 27.30 10.24
CA LEU A 215 0.30 27.19 11.70
C LEU A 215 1.70 26.74 12.15
N LEU A 216 2.76 27.42 11.68
CA LEU A 216 4.16 27.03 11.90
C LEU A 216 4.55 26.93 13.37
N LYS A 217 4.04 27.85 14.21
CA LYS A 217 4.34 27.83 15.65
C LYS A 217 3.79 26.58 16.32
N GLU A 218 2.62 26.12 15.90
CA GLU A 218 2.03 24.87 16.38
C GLU A 218 2.78 23.68 15.83
N ALA A 219 3.15 23.69 14.54
CA ALA A 219 3.95 22.63 13.93
C ALA A 219 5.30 22.46 14.66
N ASN A 220 6.00 23.56 14.95
CA ASN A 220 7.26 23.53 15.69
C ASN A 220 7.09 23.08 17.15
N SER A 221 6.01 23.53 17.82
CA SER A 221 5.67 23.06 19.16
C SER A 221 5.38 21.56 19.19
N LEU A 222 4.68 21.05 18.16
CA LEU A 222 4.40 19.63 18.03
C LEU A 222 5.68 18.81 17.88
N ILE A 223 6.62 19.26 17.04
CA ILE A 223 7.94 18.64 16.87
C ILE A 223 8.70 18.58 18.20
N ALA A 224 8.72 19.68 18.94
CA ALA A 224 9.39 19.75 20.25
C ALA A 224 8.76 18.79 21.29
N SER A 225 7.48 18.44 21.13
CA SER A 225 6.78 17.51 22.03
C SER A 225 6.92 16.03 21.67
N MET A 226 7.61 15.71 20.57
CA MET A 226 7.72 14.34 20.09
C MET A 226 8.51 13.45 21.06
N PRO A 227 8.07 12.21 21.33
CA PRO A 227 8.80 11.26 22.16
C PRO A 227 9.94 10.54 21.41
N MET A 228 10.26 10.97 20.19
CA MET A 228 11.32 10.42 19.34
C MET A 228 11.99 11.55 18.56
N GLU A 229 13.21 11.30 18.05
CA GLU A 229 13.90 12.25 17.19
C GLU A 229 13.14 12.46 15.87
N PRO A 230 12.92 13.73 15.44
CA PRO A 230 12.31 14.02 14.15
C PRO A 230 13.25 13.66 12.99
N ASP A 231 12.71 13.05 11.94
CA ASP A 231 13.45 12.66 10.74
C ASP A 231 13.45 13.75 9.66
N ALA A 232 14.13 13.47 8.55
CA ALA A 232 14.21 14.37 7.40
C ALA A 232 12.83 14.68 6.79
N VAL A 233 11.85 13.78 6.91
CA VAL A 233 10.49 14.00 6.37
C VAL A 233 9.79 15.08 7.17
N ILE A 234 9.88 15.05 8.50
CA ILE A 234 9.27 16.05 9.39
C ILE A 234 9.89 17.44 9.19
N TRP A 235 11.23 17.51 9.17
CA TRP A 235 11.91 18.79 8.93
C TRP A 235 11.63 19.32 7.53
N GLY A 236 11.59 18.45 6.53
CA GLY A 236 11.22 18.81 5.17
C GLY A 236 9.81 19.40 5.07
N ALA A 237 8.83 18.81 5.77
CA ALA A 237 7.46 19.33 5.82
C ALA A 237 7.39 20.73 6.45
N LEU A 238 8.09 20.96 7.57
CA LEU A 238 8.13 22.28 8.21
C LEU A 238 8.82 23.33 7.33
N LEU A 239 9.98 23.01 6.76
CA LEU A 239 10.73 23.92 5.90
C LEU A 239 9.93 24.28 4.64
N GLY A 240 9.29 23.29 4.01
CA GLY A 240 8.41 23.51 2.86
C GLY A 240 7.32 24.54 3.18
N ALA A 241 6.65 24.39 4.33
CA ALA A 241 5.62 25.31 4.79
C ALA A 241 6.16 26.74 5.06
N CYS A 242 7.37 26.87 5.60
CA CYS A 242 8.00 28.17 5.81
C CYS A 242 8.28 28.90 4.48
N THR A 243 8.70 28.16 3.45
CA THR A 243 9.01 28.74 2.14
C THR A 243 7.77 29.15 1.36
N SER A 244 6.67 28.40 1.46
CA SER A 244 5.42 28.70 0.73
C SER A 244 4.65 29.92 1.23
N MET A 245 5.02 30.47 2.40
CA MET A 245 4.41 31.68 2.96
C MET A 245 5.27 32.95 2.77
N ALA A 246 6.49 32.81 2.24
CA ALA A 246 7.37 33.94 1.95
C ALA A 246 7.15 34.52 0.53
N THR A 247 6.25 33.93 -0.25
CA THR A 247 5.82 34.34 -1.60
C THR A 247 4.38 34.84 -1.58
#